data_AF-A0A7C5CYT5-F1
#
_entry.id   AF-A0A7C5CYT5-F1
#
_cell.length_a   1.000
_cell.length_b   1.000
_cell.length_c   1.000
_cell.angle_alpha   90.00
_cell.angle_beta   90.00
_cell.angle_gamma   90.00
#
_symmetry.space_group_name_H-M   'P 1'
#
loop_
_entity.id
_entity.type
_entity.pdbx_description
1 polymer ?
#
loop_
_entity_poly.entity_id
_entity_poly.type
_entity_poly.pdbx_seq_one_letter_code
_entity_poly.pdbx_strand_id
1 'polypeptide(L)'
;SSMRKEDKLINAIKSLILISEVLSDLKLDFSISLFNEEYFILKDYKTHYKQVIADILNISPQKSTNLGLAIEEERRHIDDFQRKTHKRGVFVLFSDGEPTKGMKKEELSSYVNLIKLEIPIVAISVGKAGESIKEIFGKNTLIVNSINSLPMVFGRIVQQQLNKFMKR
;
A
#
# COMPACT_ATOMS: atom_id res chain seq x y z
N SER A 1 -6.10 13.69 13.75
CA SER A 1 -5.65 13.00 12.53
C SER A 1 -6.34 11.64 12.44
N SER A 2 -6.55 11.14 11.22
CA SER A 2 -7.44 10.01 10.91
C SER A 2 -7.02 8.68 11.57
N MET A 3 -5.71 8.50 11.81
CA MET A 3 -5.11 7.34 12.51
C MET A 3 -5.14 7.43 14.05
N ARG A 4 -5.71 8.48 14.66
CA ARG A 4 -5.69 8.68 16.13
C ARG A 4 -6.68 7.82 16.93
N LYS A 5 -7.56 7.06 16.28
CA LYS A 5 -8.23 5.97 16.99
C LYS A 5 -7.25 4.81 16.98
N GLU A 6 -6.59 4.53 18.09
CA GLU A 6 -5.55 3.49 18.26
C GLU A 6 -5.94 2.17 17.57
N ASP A 7 -7.22 1.82 17.58
CA ASP A 7 -7.79 0.66 16.89
C ASP A 7 -7.48 0.59 15.39
N LYS A 8 -7.39 1.74 14.70
CA LYS A 8 -7.18 1.76 13.26
C LYS A 8 -5.75 1.32 12.89
N LEU A 9 -4.76 1.94 13.52
CA LEU A 9 -3.38 1.61 13.26
C LEU A 9 -3.08 0.17 13.68
N ILE A 10 -3.57 -0.25 14.85
CA ILE A 10 -3.40 -1.63 15.34
C ILE A 10 -3.99 -2.65 14.35
N ASN A 11 -5.20 -2.42 13.83
CA ASN A 11 -5.80 -3.36 12.88
C ASN A 11 -5.13 -3.33 11.50
N ALA A 12 -4.60 -2.19 11.05
CA ALA A 12 -3.77 -2.12 9.85
C ALA A 12 -2.47 -2.91 10.02
N ILE A 13 -1.80 -2.77 11.18
CA ILE A 13 -0.60 -3.55 11.54
C ILE A 13 -0.91 -5.05 11.60
N LYS A 14 -1.99 -5.46 12.28
CA LYS A 14 -2.43 -6.87 12.32
C LYS A 14 -2.69 -7.43 10.93
N SER A 15 -3.33 -6.65 10.07
CA SER A 15 -3.58 -7.05 8.68
C SER A 15 -2.27 -7.21 7.92
N LEU A 16 -1.33 -6.26 8.05
CA LEU A 16 -0.02 -6.31 7.41
C LEU A 16 0.78 -7.54 7.83
N ILE A 17 0.80 -7.88 9.14
CA ILE A 17 1.49 -9.06 9.66
C ILE A 17 0.89 -10.33 9.07
N LEU A 18 -0.44 -10.49 9.13
CA LEU A 18 -1.13 -11.66 8.58
C LEU A 18 -0.87 -11.83 7.08
N ILE A 19 -0.88 -10.75 6.31
CA ILE A 19 -0.60 -10.81 4.87
C ILE A 19 0.86 -11.17 4.63
N SER A 20 1.78 -10.60 5.41
CA SER A 20 3.21 -10.90 5.29
C SER A 20 3.50 -12.37 5.58
N GLU A 21 2.81 -12.96 6.57
CA GLU A 21 2.82 -14.40 6.85
C GLU A 21 2.36 -15.20 5.63
N VAL A 22 1.18 -14.88 5.09
CA VAL A 22 0.63 -15.59 3.92
C VAL A 22 1.53 -15.46 2.68
N LEU A 23 2.02 -14.27 2.36
CA LEU A 23 2.91 -14.05 1.22
C LEU A 23 4.24 -14.81 1.38
N SER A 24 4.77 -14.84 2.60
CA SER A 24 5.99 -15.59 2.94
C SER A 24 5.78 -17.10 2.79
N ASP A 25 4.67 -17.64 3.28
CA ASP A 25 4.34 -19.07 3.19
C ASP A 25 4.13 -19.50 1.72
N LEU A 26 3.55 -18.62 0.90
CA LEU A 26 3.42 -18.81 -0.55
C LEU A 26 4.73 -18.57 -1.33
N LYS A 27 5.82 -18.20 -0.66
CA LYS A 27 7.13 -17.85 -1.25
C LYS A 27 7.04 -16.77 -2.33
N LEU A 28 6.14 -15.79 -2.13
CA LEU A 28 6.00 -14.64 -3.02
C LEU A 28 6.97 -13.53 -2.59
N ASP A 29 7.62 -12.88 -3.54
CA ASP A 29 8.45 -11.70 -3.28
C ASP A 29 7.55 -10.49 -2.98
N PHE A 30 7.82 -9.77 -1.89
CA PHE A 30 7.12 -8.54 -1.55
C PHE A 30 8.04 -7.54 -0.85
N SER A 31 7.71 -6.26 -0.93
CA SER A 31 8.31 -5.19 -0.14
C SER A 31 7.27 -4.62 0.84
N ILE A 32 7.73 -4.00 1.92
CA ILE A 32 6.90 -3.18 2.80
C ILE A 32 7.57 -1.82 2.91
N SER A 33 6.82 -0.79 2.57
CA SER A 33 7.27 0.60 2.68
C SER A 33 6.30 1.39 3.56
N LEU A 34 6.84 2.33 4.32
CA LEU A 34 6.09 3.28 5.13
C LEU A 34 6.26 4.67 4.56
N PHE A 35 5.21 5.48 4.67
CA PHE A 35 5.24 6.84 4.18
C PHE A 35 4.46 7.80 5.08
N ASN A 36 4.96 9.02 5.18
CA ASN A 36 4.30 10.18 5.77
C ASN A 36 4.71 11.42 4.95
N GLU A 37 5.51 12.34 5.50
CA GLU A 37 6.25 13.33 4.72
C GLU A 37 7.49 12.77 4.04
N GLU A 38 8.01 11.68 4.60
CA GLU A 38 9.17 10.93 4.16
C GLU A 38 8.71 9.53 3.68
N TYR A 39 9.60 8.81 3.01
CA TYR A 39 9.38 7.47 2.52
C TYR A 39 10.52 6.56 2.99
N PHE A 40 10.17 5.40 3.53
CA PHE A 40 11.13 4.43 4.04
C PHE A 40 10.74 3.01 3.63
N ILE A 41 11.69 2.25 3.11
CA ILE A 41 11.51 0.82 2.89
C ILE A 41 11.78 0.12 4.22
N LEU A 42 10.72 -0.42 4.82
CA LEU A 42 10.80 -1.19 6.06
C LEU A 42 11.36 -2.59 5.79
N LYS A 43 10.94 -3.21 4.68
CA LYS A 43 11.38 -4.53 4.22
C LYS A 43 11.55 -4.50 2.71
N ASP A 44 12.77 -4.75 2.24
CA ASP A 44 13.04 -4.95 0.82
C ASP A 44 12.62 -6.37 0.35
N TYR A 45 12.71 -6.65 -0.95
CA TYR A 45 12.33 -7.96 -1.50
C TYR A 45 13.16 -9.15 -0.99
N LYS A 46 14.39 -8.92 -0.51
CA LYS A 46 15.32 -9.98 -0.09
C LYS A 46 15.20 -10.32 1.40
N THR A 47 14.75 -9.36 2.20
CA THR A 47 14.65 -9.46 3.65
C THR A 47 13.42 -10.26 4.05
N HIS A 48 13.57 -11.21 4.97
CA HIS A 48 12.44 -11.96 5.49
C HIS A 48 11.62 -11.09 6.45
N TYR A 49 10.28 -11.06 6.34
CA TYR A 49 9.45 -10.11 7.10
C TYR A 49 9.59 -10.26 8.64
N LYS A 50 9.83 -11.48 9.14
CA LYS A 50 10.13 -11.75 10.55
C LYS A 50 11.28 -10.91 11.12
N GLN A 51 12.22 -10.45 10.29
CA GLN A 51 13.34 -9.60 10.72
C GLN A 51 12.88 -8.17 11.05
N VAL A 52 11.76 -7.72 10.48
CA VAL A 52 11.25 -6.35 10.63
C VAL A 52 9.96 -6.30 11.45
N ILE A 53 9.56 -7.42 12.07
CA ILE A 53 8.27 -7.52 12.78
C ILE A 53 8.21 -6.57 13.98
N ALA A 54 9.34 -6.39 14.68
CA ALA A 54 9.44 -5.42 15.77
C ALA A 54 9.20 -4.00 15.25
N ASP A 55 9.79 -3.64 14.11
CA ASP A 55 9.62 -2.32 13.51
C ASP A 55 8.19 -2.11 13.02
N ILE A 56 7.55 -3.14 12.45
CA ILE A 56 6.13 -3.14 12.08
C ILE A 56 5.24 -2.87 13.30
N LEU A 57 5.51 -3.51 14.44
CA LEU A 57 4.75 -3.32 15.68
C LEU A 57 4.97 -1.93 16.30
N ASN A 58 6.09 -1.29 16.01
CA ASN A 58 6.47 0.03 16.52
C ASN A 58 6.04 1.19 15.60
N ILE A 59 5.30 0.93 14.51
CA ILE A 59 4.78 1.99 13.65
C ILE A 59 3.88 2.91 14.48
N SER A 60 4.17 4.22 14.45
CA SER A 60 3.41 5.25 15.16
C SER A 60 2.52 6.07 14.21
N PRO A 61 1.38 6.61 14.69
CA PRO A 61 0.53 7.48 13.88
C PRO A 61 1.27 8.75 13.45
N GLN A 62 1.17 9.10 12.17
CA GLN A 62 1.77 10.32 11.61
C GLN A 62 0.72 11.41 11.39
N LYS A 63 1.14 12.68 11.37
CA LYS A 63 0.23 13.85 11.27
C LYS A 63 0.02 14.34 9.83
N SER A 64 0.92 14.00 8.92
CA SER A 64 1.00 14.53 7.57
C SER A 64 1.33 13.43 6.58
N THR A 65 0.85 13.62 5.35
CA THR A 65 0.92 12.62 4.29
C THR A 65 1.32 13.30 2.98
N ASN A 66 2.43 12.87 2.39
CA ASN A 66 2.92 13.24 1.07
C ASN A 66 2.75 12.03 0.15
N LEU A 67 1.54 11.90 -0.39
CA LEU A 67 1.19 10.73 -1.19
C LEU A 67 1.91 10.71 -2.54
N GLY A 68 2.23 11.89 -3.11
CA GLY A 68 3.00 11.98 -4.35
C GLY A 68 4.39 11.37 -4.21
N LEU A 69 5.11 11.73 -3.14
CA LEU A 69 6.43 11.16 -2.83
C LEU A 69 6.37 9.64 -2.69
N ALA A 70 5.39 9.13 -1.94
CA ALA A 70 5.24 7.69 -1.72
C ALA A 70 5.05 6.92 -3.02
N ILE A 71 4.25 7.45 -3.95
CA ILE A 71 4.01 6.81 -5.26
C ILE A 71 5.26 6.88 -6.13
N GLU A 72 5.95 8.01 -6.14
CA GLU A 72 7.16 8.18 -6.95
C GLU A 72 8.29 7.25 -6.50
N GLU A 73 8.56 7.20 -5.19
CA GLU A 73 9.62 6.36 -4.63
C GLU A 73 9.29 4.88 -4.76
N GLU A 74 8.03 4.47 -4.51
CA GLU A 74 7.63 3.07 -4.70
C GLU A 74 7.68 2.68 -6.19
N ARG A 75 7.32 3.58 -7.11
CA ARG A 75 7.46 3.33 -8.56
C ARG A 75 8.92 3.03 -8.92
N ARG A 76 9.86 3.87 -8.47
CA ARG A 76 11.30 3.65 -8.71
C ARG A 76 11.77 2.32 -8.12
N HIS A 77 11.34 2.01 -6.90
CA HIS A 77 11.69 0.77 -6.23
C HIS A 77 11.18 -0.47 -6.98
N ILE A 78 9.92 -0.43 -7.45
CA ILE A 78 9.34 -1.49 -8.26
C ILE A 78 10.07 -1.60 -9.60
N ASP A 79 10.29 -0.50 -10.31
CA ASP A 79 10.99 -0.50 -11.60
C ASP A 79 12.38 -1.15 -11.49
N ASP A 80 13.13 -0.81 -10.44
CA ASP A 80 14.44 -1.41 -10.16
C ASP A 80 14.35 -2.92 -9.93
N PHE A 81 13.34 -3.39 -9.20
CA PHE A 81 13.11 -4.82 -8.99
C PHE A 81 12.70 -5.53 -10.28
N GLN A 82 11.79 -4.94 -11.06
CA GLN A 82 11.31 -5.51 -12.32
C GLN A 82 12.44 -5.59 -13.36
N ARG A 83 13.33 -4.59 -13.43
CA ARG A 83 14.49 -4.62 -14.33
C ARG A 83 15.48 -5.73 -13.98
N LYS A 84 15.67 -6.02 -12.69
CA LYS A 84 16.61 -7.05 -12.20
C LYS A 84 16.06 -8.47 -12.30
N THR A 85 14.74 -8.63 -12.17
CA THR A 85 14.10 -9.96 -12.02
C THR A 85 13.16 -10.34 -13.15
N HIS A 86 12.77 -9.38 -14.00
CA HIS A 86 11.72 -9.49 -15.02
C HIS A 86 10.35 -9.92 -14.47
N LYS A 87 10.16 -9.90 -13.14
CA LYS A 87 8.89 -10.21 -12.49
C LYS A 87 7.97 -9.00 -12.57
N ARG A 88 6.66 -9.26 -12.64
CA ARG A 88 5.62 -8.23 -12.55
C ARG A 88 4.94 -8.32 -11.18
N GLY A 89 4.43 -7.19 -10.70
CA GLY A 89 3.81 -7.11 -9.39
C GLY A 89 2.61 -6.18 -9.36
N VAL A 90 2.11 -5.95 -8.15
CA VAL A 90 1.04 -5.01 -7.84
C VAL A 90 1.53 -4.10 -6.72
N PHE A 91 1.26 -2.81 -6.83
CA PHE A 91 1.43 -1.86 -5.73
C PHE A 91 0.12 -1.76 -4.96
N VAL A 92 0.14 -2.12 -3.68
CA VAL A 92 -1.02 -1.98 -2.80
C VAL A 92 -0.76 -0.84 -1.82
N LEU A 93 -1.52 0.24 -1.97
CA LEU A 93 -1.43 1.41 -1.11
C LEU A 93 -2.50 1.32 -0.03
N PHE A 94 -2.12 1.52 1.23
CA PHE A 94 -3.05 1.70 2.33
C PHE A 94 -3.02 3.15 2.82
N SER A 95 -4.16 3.85 2.81
CA SER A 95 -4.25 5.21 3.35
C SER A 95 -5.63 5.52 3.93
N ASP A 96 -5.65 6.06 5.15
CA ASP A 96 -6.85 6.57 5.81
C ASP A 96 -6.93 8.10 5.83
N GLY A 97 -6.05 8.79 5.09
CA GLY A 97 -5.90 10.24 5.11
C GLY A 97 -5.75 10.86 3.72
N GLU A 98 -6.13 12.12 3.63
CA GLU A 98 -5.93 12.94 2.42
C GLU A 98 -4.44 13.33 2.29
N PRO A 99 -3.93 13.57 1.07
CA PRO A 99 -2.62 14.19 0.91
C PRO A 99 -2.65 15.59 1.54
N THR A 100 -1.73 15.84 2.49
CA THR A 100 -1.62 17.14 3.18
C THR A 100 -0.36 17.92 2.75
N LYS A 101 0.55 17.28 2.02
CA LYS A 101 1.79 17.85 1.48
C LYS A 101 2.06 17.29 0.08
N GLY A 102 2.93 17.97 -0.67
CA GLY A 102 3.31 17.59 -2.03
C GLY A 102 2.30 18.05 -3.07
N MET A 103 2.05 17.20 -4.06
CA MET A 103 1.14 17.46 -5.17
C MET A 103 -0.28 17.77 -4.68
N LYS A 104 -0.94 18.71 -5.36
CA LYS A 104 -2.38 18.96 -5.16
C LYS A 104 -3.20 17.77 -5.69
N LYS A 105 -4.46 17.67 -5.26
CA LYS A 105 -5.32 16.51 -5.55
C LYS A 105 -5.47 16.24 -7.06
N GLU A 106 -5.66 17.26 -7.88
CA GLU A 106 -5.85 17.14 -9.34
C GLU A 106 -4.57 16.72 -10.05
N GLU A 107 -3.45 17.30 -9.64
CA GLU A 107 -2.12 16.96 -10.13
C GLU A 107 -1.77 15.50 -9.76
N LEU A 108 -2.03 15.12 -8.51
CA LEU A 108 -1.81 13.76 -8.02
C LEU A 108 -2.70 12.74 -8.73
N SER A 109 -3.97 13.06 -8.98
CA SER A 109 -4.87 12.20 -9.78
C SER A 109 -4.34 12.01 -11.20
N SER A 110 -3.88 13.09 -11.84
CA SER A 110 -3.28 13.03 -13.17
C SER A 110 -2.00 12.19 -13.18
N TYR A 111 -1.14 12.34 -12.17
CA TYR A 111 0.07 11.54 -12.01
C TYR A 111 -0.25 10.05 -11.81
N VAL A 112 -1.17 9.72 -10.90
CA VAL A 112 -1.64 8.33 -10.68
C VAL A 112 -2.21 7.71 -11.95
N ASN A 113 -2.91 8.49 -12.76
CA ASN A 113 -3.47 8.03 -14.03
C ASN A 113 -2.39 7.63 -15.05
N LEU A 114 -1.20 8.23 -14.98
CA LEU A 114 -0.05 7.82 -15.79
C LEU A 114 0.62 6.59 -15.19
N ILE A 115 0.94 6.60 -13.89
CA ILE A 115 1.68 5.50 -13.25
C ILE A 115 0.91 4.17 -13.30
N LYS A 116 -0.42 4.20 -13.20
CA LYS A 116 -1.24 2.98 -13.26
C LYS A 116 -1.18 2.25 -14.61
N LEU A 117 -0.68 2.90 -15.67
CA LEU A 117 -0.44 2.27 -16.97
C LEU A 117 0.83 1.42 -16.95
N GLU A 118 1.78 1.76 -16.09
CA GLU A 118 3.07 1.08 -15.92
C GLU A 118 2.96 -0.03 -14.88
N ILE A 119 2.36 0.28 -13.72
CA ILE A 119 2.27 -0.63 -12.57
C ILE A 119 0.81 -0.75 -12.12
N PRO A 120 0.26 -1.97 -11.94
CA PRO A 120 -1.04 -2.15 -11.32
C PRO A 120 -1.04 -1.56 -9.90
N ILE A 121 -1.89 -0.57 -9.64
CA ILE A 121 -2.07 0.03 -8.30
C ILE A 121 -3.44 -0.33 -7.76
N VAL A 122 -3.50 -0.73 -6.49
CA VAL A 122 -4.75 -0.89 -5.73
C VAL A 122 -4.65 -0.02 -4.48
N ALA A 123 -5.52 0.98 -4.36
CA ALA A 123 -5.59 1.83 -3.17
C ALA A 123 -6.68 1.30 -2.24
N ILE A 124 -6.36 1.10 -0.97
CA ILE A 124 -7.29 0.72 0.07
C ILE A 124 -7.47 1.91 1.00
N SER A 125 -8.70 2.35 1.15
CA SER A 125 -9.03 3.44 2.06
C SER A 125 -10.01 3.02 3.14
N VAL A 126 -9.78 3.49 4.37
CA VAL A 126 -10.59 3.14 5.55
C VAL A 126 -11.34 4.35 6.07
N GLY A 127 -12.66 4.26 6.10
CA GLY A 127 -13.53 5.28 6.68
C GLY A 127 -13.67 6.55 5.82
N LYS A 128 -13.80 7.70 6.46
CA LYS A 128 -14.24 8.97 5.83
C LYS A 128 -13.28 9.53 4.77
N ALA A 129 -12.01 9.13 4.76
CA ALA A 129 -11.07 9.53 3.70
C ALA A 129 -11.26 8.76 2.39
N GLY A 130 -12.16 7.78 2.36
CA GLY A 130 -12.44 6.94 1.21
C GLY A 130 -12.82 7.71 -0.05
N GLU A 131 -13.56 8.81 0.08
CA GLU A 131 -13.95 9.64 -1.06
C GLU A 131 -12.76 10.38 -1.67
N SER A 132 -11.89 10.97 -0.84
CA SER A 132 -10.71 11.69 -1.29
C SER A 132 -9.71 10.78 -2.00
N ILE A 133 -9.44 9.60 -1.42
CA ILE A 133 -8.62 8.57 -2.09
C ILE A 133 -9.29 8.09 -3.37
N LYS A 134 -10.62 7.91 -3.38
CA LYS A 134 -11.36 7.48 -4.58
C LYS A 134 -11.30 8.51 -5.71
N GLU A 135 -11.27 9.80 -5.41
CA GLU A 135 -11.08 10.83 -6.44
C GLU A 135 -9.67 10.78 -7.05
N ILE A 136 -8.65 10.43 -6.26
CA ILE A 136 -7.26 10.32 -6.74
C ILE A 136 -7.06 9.03 -7.55
N PHE A 137 -7.48 7.88 -7.04
CA PHE A 137 -7.19 6.56 -7.66
C PHE A 137 -8.35 6.00 -8.49
N GLY A 138 -9.53 6.64 -8.47
CA GLY A 138 -10.70 6.23 -9.24
C GLY A 138 -11.14 4.81 -8.93
N LYS A 139 -11.40 4.03 -9.99
CA LYS A 139 -11.85 2.63 -9.93
C LYS A 139 -10.85 1.67 -9.27
N ASN A 140 -9.60 2.09 -9.06
CA ASN A 140 -8.58 1.30 -8.39
C ASN A 140 -8.67 1.39 -6.85
N THR A 141 -9.68 2.09 -6.34
CA THR A 141 -9.91 2.27 -4.90
C THR A 141 -10.87 1.24 -4.35
N LEU A 142 -10.47 0.59 -3.28
CA LEU A 142 -11.33 -0.22 -2.42
C LEU A 142 -11.62 0.56 -1.14
N ILE A 143 -12.88 1.00 -1.01
CA ILE A 143 -13.35 1.66 0.20
C ILE A 143 -13.77 0.57 1.20
N VAL A 144 -13.19 0.64 2.39
CA VAL A 144 -13.45 -0.29 3.49
C VAL A 144 -14.14 0.47 4.61
N ASN A 145 -15.40 0.11 4.87
CA ASN A 145 -16.25 0.80 5.83
C ASN A 145 -15.88 0.48 7.29
N SER A 146 -15.28 -0.67 7.54
CA SER A 146 -14.84 -1.13 8.86
C SER A 146 -13.45 -1.72 8.79
N ILE A 147 -12.59 -1.34 9.73
CA ILE A 147 -11.21 -1.80 9.69
C ILE A 147 -11.07 -3.32 9.94
N ASN A 148 -12.07 -3.94 10.58
CA ASN A 148 -12.13 -5.38 10.78
C ASN A 148 -12.24 -6.15 9.46
N SER A 149 -12.65 -5.49 8.37
CA SER A 149 -12.75 -6.10 7.04
C SER A 149 -11.43 -6.08 6.26
N LEU A 150 -10.37 -5.43 6.76
CA LEU A 150 -9.10 -5.32 6.04
C LEU A 150 -8.46 -6.66 5.68
N PRO A 151 -8.36 -7.65 6.60
CA PRO A 151 -7.81 -8.96 6.24
C PRO A 151 -8.53 -9.60 5.05
N MET A 152 -9.87 -9.56 5.04
CA MET A 152 -10.69 -10.11 3.96
C MET A 152 -10.47 -9.37 2.64
N VAL A 153 -10.43 -8.03 2.67
CA VAL A 153 -10.22 -7.20 1.47
C VAL A 153 -8.85 -7.49 0.87
N PHE A 154 -7.80 -7.57 1.69
CA PHE A 154 -6.47 -7.92 1.23
C PHE A 154 -6.40 -9.33 0.64
N GLY A 155 -6.99 -10.33 1.31
CA GLY A 155 -7.06 -11.69 0.77
C GLY A 155 -7.70 -11.72 -0.63
N ARG A 156 -8.76 -10.94 -0.84
CA ARG A 156 -9.39 -10.77 -2.16
C ARG A 156 -8.45 -10.13 -3.18
N ILE A 157 -7.69 -9.10 -2.80
CA ILE A 157 -6.69 -8.47 -3.69
C ILE A 157 -5.64 -9.50 -4.10
N VAL A 158 -5.04 -10.21 -3.14
CA VAL A 158 -4.03 -11.23 -3.39
C VAL A 158 -4.58 -12.28 -4.35
N GLN A 159 -5.77 -12.83 -4.07
CA GLN A 159 -6.41 -13.83 -4.93
C GLN A 159 -6.67 -13.30 -6.34
N GLN A 160 -7.16 -12.07 -6.49
CA GLN A 160 -7.40 -11.45 -7.80
C GLN A 160 -6.11 -11.26 -8.59
N GLN A 161 -5.03 -10.81 -7.94
CA GLN A 161 -3.76 -10.59 -8.61
C GLN A 161 -3.05 -11.91 -8.95
N LEU A 162 -3.09 -12.91 -8.06
CA LEU A 162 -2.61 -14.26 -8.37
C LEU A 162 -3.35 -14.83 -9.59
N ASN A 163 -4.68 -14.74 -9.63
CA ASN A 163 -5.45 -15.19 -10.79
C ASN A 163 -5.09 -14.42 -12.07
N LYS A 164 -4.78 -13.13 -11.97
CA LYS A 164 -4.39 -12.30 -13.12
C LYS A 164 -3.00 -12.66 -13.64
N PHE A 165 -2.06 -12.97 -12.75
CA PHE A 165 -0.68 -13.28 -13.11
C PHE A 165 -0.46 -14.75 -13.49
N MET A 166 -1.26 -15.68 -12.95
CA MET A 166 -1.17 -17.11 -13.29
C MET A 166 -1.97 -17.52 -14.54
N LYS A 167 -2.88 -16.67 -15.05
CA LYS A 167 -3.65 -16.93 -16.28
C LYS A 167 -2.93 -16.51 -17.56
N ARG A 168 -1.67 -16.11 -17.47
CA ARG A 168 -0.79 -15.78 -18.61
C ARG A 168 0.41 -16.70 -18.59
#